data_AF-A0A8S2Z8G2-F1
#
_entry.id   AF-A0A8S2Z8G2-F1
#
_cell.length_a   1.000
_cell.length_b   1.000
_cell.length_c   1.000
_cell.angle_alpha   90.00
_cell.angle_beta   90.00
_cell.angle_gamma   90.00
#
_symmetry.space_group_name_H-M   'P 1'
#
loop_
_entity.id
_entity.type
_entity.pdbx_description
1 polymer ?
#
loop_
_entity_poly.entity_id
_entity_poly.type
_entity_poly.pdbx_seq_one_letter_code
_entity_poly.pdbx_strand_id
1 'polypeptide(L)' 'LAWNQDWGDNGFFKILRGKDHCGIESGIVAGAPKLN' A
#
# COMPACT_ATOMS: atom_id res chain seq x y z
N LEU A 1 11.48 7.00 6.44
CA LEU A 1 10.05 7.22 6.76
C LEU A 1 9.34 7.44 5.44
N ALA A 2 8.24 6.73 5.15
CA ALA A 2 7.32 7.14 4.08
C ALA A 2 6.77 8.54 4.42
N TRP A 3 6.46 9.36 3.42
CA TRP A 3 6.40 10.84 3.31
C TRP A 3 5.68 11.70 4.39
N ASN A 4 5.66 11.28 5.66
CA ASN A 4 5.03 11.92 6.82
C ASN A 4 3.50 12.08 6.68
N GLN A 5 2.86 12.45 7.79
CA GLN A 5 1.40 12.62 7.85
C GLN A 5 0.91 13.88 7.13
N ASP A 6 1.80 14.85 6.90
CA ASP A 6 1.49 16.09 6.17
C ASP A 6 1.29 15.87 4.66
N TRP A 7 1.69 14.70 4.14
CA TRP A 7 1.48 14.35 2.75
C TRP A 7 0.11 13.67 2.54
N GLY A 8 -0.59 14.04 1.47
CA GLY A 8 -1.85 13.40 1.07
C GLY A 8 -3.01 13.69 2.05
N ASP A 9 -3.82 12.67 2.29
CA ASP A 9 -4.92 12.70 3.27
C ASP A 9 -4.41 12.07 4.57
N ASN A 10 -3.80 12.87 5.45
CA ASN A 10 -3.24 12.42 6.74
C ASN A 10 -2.21 11.27 6.59
N GLY A 11 -1.37 11.33 5.55
CA GLY A 11 -0.39 10.29 5.21
C GLY A 11 -0.89 9.22 4.24
N PHE A 12 -2.15 9.28 3.81
CA PHE A 12 -2.78 8.31 2.92
C PHE A 12 -3.06 8.88 1.53
N PHE A 13 -3.28 7.97 0.57
CA PHE A 13 -3.83 8.29 -0.75
C PHE A 13 -4.77 7.17 -1.21
N LYS A 14 -5.62 7.47 -2.19
CA LYS A 14 -6.52 6.49 -2.83
C LYS A 14 -6.02 6.20 -4.23
N ILE A 15 -6.13 4.95 -4.65
CA ILE A 15 -5.78 4.48 -6.01
C ILE A 15 -6.93 3.68 -6.61
N LEU A 16 -7.06 3.71 -7.94
CA LEU A 16 -8.09 2.97 -8.69
C LEU A 16 -7.89 1.45 -8.52
N ARG A 17 -8.94 0.76 -8.06
CA ARG A 17 -8.96 -0.70 -7.89
C ARG A 17 -9.55 -1.43 -9.11
N GLY A 18 -9.21 -2.70 -9.26
CA GLY A 18 -9.79 -3.62 -10.24
C GLY A 18 -9.30 -3.39 -11.67
N LYS A 19 -8.13 -2.74 -11.82
CA LYS A 19 -7.56 -2.34 -13.12
C LYS A 19 -6.04 -2.51 -13.17
N ASP A 20 -5.43 -3.07 -12.13
CA ASP A 20 -3.97 -3.09 -11.96
C ASP A 20 -3.33 -1.72 -12.28
N HIS A 21 -3.96 -0.64 -11.80
CA HIS A 21 -3.53 0.71 -12.15
C HIS A 21 -2.11 0.95 -11.62
N CYS A 22 -1.19 1.32 -12.53
CA CYS A 22 0.24 1.43 -12.23
C CYS A 22 0.90 0.14 -11.70
N GLY A 23 0.32 -1.03 -11.98
CA GLY A 23 0.87 -2.32 -11.52
C GLY A 23 0.64 -2.61 -10.03
N ILE A 24 -0.25 -1.86 -9.36
CA ILE A 24 -0.46 -1.98 -7.91
C ILE A 24 -1.02 -3.35 -7.48
N GLU A 25 -1.63 -4.10 -8.41
CA GLU A 25 -2.22 -5.42 -8.19
C GLU A 25 -1.29 -6.57 -8.61
N SER A 26 -0.14 -6.27 -9.24
CA SER A 26 0.78 -7.27 -9.80
C SER A 26 1.84 -7.82 -8.83
N GLY A 27 2.11 -7.12 -7.72
CA GLY A 27 3.29 -7.38 -6.87
C GLY A 27 3.02 -7.65 -5.39
N ILE A 28 1.81 -8.13 -5.03
CA ILE A 28 1.44 -8.32 -3.63
C ILE A 28 2.19 -9.51 -3.04
N VAL A 29 2.90 -9.27 -1.93
CA VAL A 29 3.57 -10.31 -1.14
C VAL A 29 3.14 -10.18 0.32
N ALA A 30 2.93 -11.31 0.99
CA ALA A 30 2.59 -11.38 2.41
C ALA A 30 3.35 -12.54 3.09
N GLY A 31 3.42 -12.52 4.42
CA GLY A 31 4.02 -13.58 5.22
C GLY A 31 3.31 -13.74 6.57
N ALA A 32 3.34 -14.95 7.12
CA ALA A 32 2.79 -15.24 8.45
C ALA A 32 3.92 -15.17 9.50
N PRO A 33 3.73 -14.47 10.63
CA PRO A 33 4.71 -14.46 11.71
C PRO A 33 4.75 -15.83 12.40
N LYS A 34 5.93 -16.24 12.85
CA LYS A 34 6.05 -17.41 13.71
C LYS A 34 5.49 -17.06 15.09
N LEU A 35 4.45 -17.77 15.51
CA LEU A 35 3.98 -17.75 16.89
C LEU A 35 4.85 -18.74 17.67
N ASN A 36 5.51 -18.25 18.72
CA ASN A 36 6.37 -19.06 19.58
C ASN A 36 5.58 -20.08 20.40
#